data_AF-A0A290MPU3-F1
#
_entry.id   AF-A0A290MPU3-F1
#
_cell.length_a   1.000
_cell.length_b   1.000
_cell.length_c   1.000
_cell.angle_alpha   90.00
_cell.angle_beta   90.00
_cell.angle_gamma   90.00
#
_symmetry.space_group_name_H-M   'P 1'
#
loop_
_entity.id
_entity.type
_entity.pdbx_description
1 polymer ?
#
loop_
_entity_poly.entity_id
_entity_poly.type
_entity_poly.pdbx_seq_one_letter_code
_entity_poly.pdbx_strand_id
1 'polypeptide(L)'
;MKLTKVQRELLQDLADEGPFFVRRRQHRSLRVLFRLGLVESHIVEVMSHQERWWQPSAAGRAALESDARAERSAQAQEAHA
;
A
#
# COMPACT_ATOMS: atom_id res chain seq x y z
N MET A 1 6.11 7.18 -12.52
CA MET A 1 5.44 5.88 -12.74
C MET A 1 4.11 5.91 -11.99
N LYS A 2 2.99 5.49 -12.59
CA LYS A 2 1.67 5.46 -11.92
C LYS A 2 1.37 4.04 -11.42
N LEU A 3 0.90 3.91 -10.17
CA LEU A 3 0.40 2.65 -9.62
C LEU A 3 -0.92 2.28 -10.30
N THR A 4 -1.18 0.98 -10.46
CA THR A 4 -2.51 0.52 -10.89
C THR A 4 -3.52 0.66 -9.75
N LYS A 5 -4.82 0.68 -10.08
CA LYS A 5 -5.90 0.72 -9.08
C LYS A 5 -5.73 -0.36 -8.01
N VAL A 6 -5.47 -1.61 -8.43
CA VAL A 6 -5.24 -2.76 -7.54
C VAL A 6 -4.00 -2.58 -6.64
N GLN A 7 -2.94 -1.94 -7.15
CA GLN A 7 -1.73 -1.67 -6.36
C GLN A 7 -1.96 -0.57 -5.33
N ARG A 8 -2.74 0.45 -5.68
CA ARG A 8 -3.14 1.53 -4.77
C ARG A 8 -4.05 0.99 -3.66
N GLU A 9 -5.06 0.21 -4.02
CA GLU A 9 -5.96 -0.46 -3.07
C GLU A 9 -5.17 -1.34 -2.10
N LEU A 10 -4.29 -2.21 -2.60
CA LEU A 10 -3.45 -3.03 -1.71
C LEU A 10 -2.56 -2.19 -0.78
N LEU A 11 -2.00 -1.08 -1.26
CA LEU A 11 -1.17 -0.21 -0.43
C LEU A 11 -2.00 0.51 0.64
N GLN A 12 -3.23 0.90 0.31
CA GLN A 12 -4.21 1.49 1.22
C GLN A 12 -4.68 0.47 2.27
N ASP A 13 -5.03 -0.75 1.85
CA ASP A 13 -5.41 -1.85 2.75
C ASP A 13 -4.31 -2.09 3.80
N LEU A 14 -3.03 -2.13 3.36
CA LEU A 14 -1.87 -2.27 4.25
C LEU A 14 -1.69 -1.08 5.21
N ALA A 15 -2.14 0.11 4.84
CA ALA A 15 -2.09 1.30 5.70
C ALA A 15 -3.21 1.29 6.75
N ASP A 16 -4.40 0.83 6.37
CA ASP A 16 -5.61 0.88 7.20
C ASP A 16 -5.73 -0.32 8.15
N GLU A 17 -5.42 -1.53 7.67
CA GLU A 17 -5.48 -2.76 8.47
C GLU A 17 -4.22 -3.01 9.31
N GLY A 18 -3.17 -2.20 9.09
CA GLY A 18 -1.86 -2.36 9.72
C GLY A 18 -1.01 -3.47 9.10
N PRO A 19 0.09 -3.89 9.74
CA PRO A 19 0.91 -4.97 9.21
C PRO A 19 0.10 -6.27 9.23
N PHE A 20 -0.10 -6.94 8.09
CA PHE A 20 -0.83 -8.21 8.07
C PHE A 20 -0.27 -9.24 7.08
N PHE A 21 -0.71 -10.48 7.28
CA PHE A 21 -0.40 -11.60 6.39
C PHE A 21 -1.18 -11.51 5.07
N VAL A 22 -0.46 -11.28 3.97
CA VAL A 22 -1.08 -11.13 2.64
C VAL A 22 -1.38 -12.49 2.02
N ARG A 23 -2.65 -12.71 1.60
CA ARG A 23 -3.08 -13.97 0.95
C ARG A 23 -2.41 -14.15 -0.43
N ARG A 24 -2.22 -15.41 -0.86
CA ARG A 24 -1.54 -15.79 -2.12
C ARG A 24 -1.99 -15.04 -3.38
N ARG A 25 -3.26 -14.59 -3.47
CA ARG A 25 -3.79 -13.88 -4.65
C ARG A 25 -3.22 -12.46 -4.84
N GLN A 26 -2.72 -11.82 -3.77
CA GLN A 26 -2.18 -10.45 -3.82
C GLN A 26 -0.65 -10.42 -4.04
N HIS A 27 0.02 -11.59 -4.11
CA HIS A 27 1.49 -11.68 -4.18
C HIS A 27 2.13 -10.97 -5.38
N ARG A 28 1.44 -10.88 -6.54
CA ARG A 28 1.98 -10.20 -7.72
C ARG A 28 2.07 -8.69 -7.51
N SER A 29 0.98 -8.07 -7.05
CA SER A 29 0.94 -6.64 -6.74
C SER A 29 1.89 -6.30 -5.59
N LEU A 30 1.89 -7.12 -4.54
CA LEU A 30 2.79 -6.97 -3.39
C LEU A 30 4.26 -7.00 -3.80
N ARG A 31 4.65 -7.92 -4.68
CA ARG A 31 6.03 -8.03 -5.18
C ARG A 31 6.44 -6.80 -6.01
N VAL A 32 5.51 -6.23 -6.78
CA VAL A 32 5.77 -4.99 -7.52
C VAL A 32 5.96 -3.83 -6.54
N LEU A 33 5.05 -3.66 -5.57
CA LEU A 33 5.17 -2.62 -4.55
C LEU A 33 6.48 -2.74 -3.74
N PHE A 34 6.88 -3.98 -3.42
CA PHE A 34 8.13 -4.25 -2.70
C PHE A 34 9.36 -3.85 -3.53
N ARG A 35 9.38 -4.18 -4.83
CA ARG A 35 10.46 -3.76 -5.74
C ARG A 35 10.54 -2.24 -5.91
N LEU A 36 9.41 -1.55 -5.80
CA LEU A 36 9.34 -0.10 -5.84
C LEU A 36 9.70 0.56 -4.49
N GLY A 37 9.99 -0.24 -3.45
CA GLY A 37 10.28 0.26 -2.12
C GLY A 37 9.07 0.90 -1.43
N LEU A 38 7.85 0.63 -1.89
CA LEU A 38 6.61 1.19 -1.35
C LEU A 38 6.05 0.37 -0.19
N VAL A 39 6.46 -0.88 -0.07
CA VAL A 39 6.13 -1.75 1.07
C VAL A 39 7.40 -2.40 1.60
N GLU A 40 7.35 -2.79 2.86
CA GLU A 40 8.39 -3.53 3.56
C GLU A 40 7.79 -4.76 4.24
N SER A 41 8.64 -5.73 4.59
CA SER A 41 8.20 -6.98 5.21
C SER A 41 8.93 -7.23 6.52
N HIS A 42 8.20 -7.74 7.51
CA HIS A 42 8.73 -8.13 8.81
C HIS A 42 8.37 -9.59 9.07
N ILE A 43 9.28 -10.32 9.71
CA ILE A 43 9.01 -11.68 10.15
C ILE A 43 8.47 -11.60 11.56
N VAL A 44 7.25 -12.10 11.74
CA VAL A 44 6.55 -12.16 13.01
C VAL A 44 6.49 -13.61 13.45
N GLU A 45 6.89 -13.88 14.68
CA GLU A 45 6.74 -15.21 15.27
C GLU A 45 5.31 -15.36 15.81
N VAL A 46 4.59 -16.35 15.28
CA VAL A 46 3.19 -16.62 15.65
C VAL A 46 3.13 -18.06 16.16
N MET A 47 2.98 -18.20 17.48
CA MET A 47 2.99 -19.48 18.19
C MET A 47 4.25 -20.32 17.91
N SER A 48 4.19 -21.23 16.93
CA SER A 48 5.26 -22.18 16.61
C SER A 48 5.76 -22.06 15.17
N HIS A 49 5.37 -21.01 14.44
CA HIS A 49 5.84 -20.75 13.08
C HIS A 49 6.12 -19.27 12.85
N GLN A 50 6.93 -18.99 11.84
CA GLN A 50 7.24 -17.63 11.41
C GLN A 50 6.32 -17.23 10.26
N GLU A 51 5.67 -16.09 10.41
CA GLU A 51 4.86 -15.48 9.36
C GLU A 51 5.54 -14.23 8.82
N ARG A 52 5.42 -14.00 7.52
CA ARG A 52 5.87 -12.75 6.90
C ARG A 52 4.71 -11.79 6.75
N TRP A 53 4.77 -10.71 7.50
CA TRP A 53 3.78 -9.64 7.48
C TRP A 53 4.32 -8.48 6.65
N TRP A 54 3.42 -7.70 6.07
CA TRP A 54 3.74 -6.62 5.15
C TRP A 54 3.11 -5.32 5.65
N GLN A 55 3.80 -4.21 5.44
CA GLN A 55 3.29 -2.88 5.75
C GLN A 55 3.79 -1.85 4.73
N PRO A 56 3.15 -0.68 4.63
CA PRO A 56 3.65 0.40 3.80
C PRO A 56 4.99 0.90 4.34
N SER A 57 5.93 1.18 3.45
CA SER A 57 7.15 1.91 3.81
C SER A 57 6.84 3.40 4.00
N ALA A 58 7.83 4.19 4.43
CA ALA A 58 7.70 5.65 4.43
C ALA A 58 7.38 6.20 3.02
N ALA A 59 7.99 5.64 1.98
CA ALA A 59 7.70 6.01 0.59
C ALA A 59 6.30 5.57 0.15
N GLY A 60 5.83 4.41 0.62
CA GLY A 60 4.46 3.94 0.42
C GLY A 60 3.42 4.88 1.00
N ARG A 61 3.60 5.30 2.26
CA ARG A 61 2.72 6.28 2.93
C ARG A 61 2.69 7.61 2.19
N ALA A 62 3.86 8.14 1.82
CA ALA A 62 3.95 9.38 1.04
C ALA A 62 3.26 9.28 -0.33
N ALA A 63 3.33 8.11 -0.98
CA ALA A 63 2.64 7.88 -2.25
C ALA A 63 1.11 7.93 -2.09
N LEU A 64 0.56 7.34 -1.02
CA LEU A 64 -0.88 7.42 -0.70
C LEU A 64 -1.32 8.87 -0.42
N GLU A 65 -0.55 9.60 0.39
CA GLU A 65 -0.85 11.00 0.72
C GLU A 65 -0.83 11.90 -0.53
N SER A 66 0.13 11.69 -1.42
CA SER A 66 0.23 12.42 -2.68
C SER A 66 -0.98 12.15 -3.58
N ASP A 67 -1.44 10.90 -3.67
CA ASP A 67 -2.64 10.55 -4.43
C ASP A 67 -3.90 11.19 -3.81
N ALA A 68 -4.07 11.09 -2.49
CA ALA A 68 -5.20 11.69 -1.77
C ALA A 68 -5.23 13.22 -1.89
N ARG A 69 -4.06 13.86 -2.01
CA ARG A 69 -3.98 15.31 -2.28
C ARG A 69 -4.34 15.65 -3.72
N ALA A 70 -3.91 14.84 -4.68
CA ALA A 70 -4.24 15.02 -6.09
C ALA A 70 -5.76 14.90 -6.32
N GLU A 71 -6.41 13.93 -5.67
CA GLU A 71 -7.86 13.73 -5.73
C GLU A 71 -8.64 14.91 -5.14
N ARG A 72 -8.22 15.41 -3.95
CA ARG A 72 -8.80 16.62 -3.34
C ARG A 72 -8.66 17.87 -4.22
N SER A 73 -7.51 18.00 -4.90
CA SER A 73 -7.25 19.15 -5.77
C SER A 73 -8.10 19.11 -7.04
N ALA A 74 -8.30 17.92 -7.63
CA ALA A 74 -9.18 17.73 -8.78
C ALA A 74 -10.65 18.04 -8.42
N GLN A 75 -11.13 17.54 -7.28
CA GLN A 75 -12.49 17.82 -6.79
C GLN A 75 -12.72 19.30 -6.49
N ALA A 76 -11.73 20.00 -5.92
CA ALA A 76 -11.81 21.44 -5.68
C ALA A 76 -11.89 22.24 -6.99
N GLN A 77 -11.21 21.82 -8.05
CA GLN A 77 -11.27 22.47 -9.36
C GLN A 77 -12.63 22.23 -10.06
N GLU A 78 -13.20 21.03 -9.94
CA GLU A 78 -14.52 20.71 -10.48
C GLU A 78 -15.66 21.41 -9.73
N ALA A 79 -15.52 21.67 -8.43
CA ALA A 79 -16.52 22.40 -7.64
C ALA A 79 -16.54 23.92 -7.88
N HIS A 80 -15.50 24.46 -8.53
CA HIS A 80 -15.34 25.88 -8.84
C HIS A 80 -15.47 26.21 -10.34
N ALA A 81 -15.76 25.22 -11.18
CA ALA A 81 -16.05 25.36 -12.61
C ALA A 81 -17.56 25.39 -12.87
#